data_AF-A0A531KNI9-F1
#
_entry.id   AF-A0A531KNI9-F1
#
_cell.length_a   1.000
_cell.length_b   1.000
_cell.length_c   1.000
_cell.angle_alpha   90.00
_cell.angle_beta   90.00
_cell.angle_gamma   90.00
#
_symmetry.space_group_name_H-M   'P 1'
#
loop_
_entity.id
_entity.type
_entity.pdbx_description
1 polymer ?
#
loop_
_entity_poly.entity_id
_entity_poly.type
_entity_poly.pdbx_seq_one_letter_code
_entity_poly.pdbx_strand_id
1 'polypeptide(L)'
;MRATDHDRYVCALYAPEDKRDALFSLYAFNAEISGIRDRIREALPGEVRLQWWRDVIAAGDTGAGTGHPVADALKATISAHRLPKPAFENMLEARIFDLYDDPMPSRTDLEGYCGETAAALIQLAAMVLDPVEAPRFAELAGRAGCAQAMTGLLLLLPLHRKRGQCFVPADILAAAGSSS
;
A
#
# COMPACT_ATOMS: atom_id res chain seq x y z
N MET A 1 7.45 13.01 -0.63
CA MET A 1 6.04 13.09 -0.22
C MET A 1 5.32 14.32 -0.75
N ARG A 2 5.75 15.56 -0.44
CA ARG A 2 5.09 16.81 -0.93
C ARG A 2 4.76 16.83 -2.44
N ALA A 3 5.62 16.24 -3.27
CA ALA A 3 5.45 16.16 -4.72
C ALA A 3 4.87 14.81 -5.22
N THR A 4 4.80 13.79 -4.36
CA THR A 4 4.52 12.39 -4.74
C THR A 4 3.15 11.93 -4.26
N ASP A 5 2.65 12.48 -3.15
CA ASP A 5 1.35 12.18 -2.55
C ASP A 5 0.90 13.39 -1.70
N HIS A 6 0.33 14.40 -2.37
CA HIS A 6 -0.01 15.69 -1.76
C HIS A 6 -1.12 15.54 -0.70
N ASP A 7 -2.14 14.74 -1.00
CA ASP A 7 -3.29 14.54 -0.11
C ASP A 7 -2.83 13.92 1.20
N ARG A 8 -2.02 12.85 1.15
CA ARG A 8 -1.48 12.27 2.39
C ARG A 8 -0.52 13.19 3.11
N TYR A 9 0.23 14.02 2.38
CA TYR A 9 1.10 15.02 3.01
C TYR A 9 0.27 16.01 3.84
N VAL A 10 -0.82 16.54 3.28
CA VAL A 10 -1.73 17.45 3.98
C VAL A 10 -2.43 16.75 5.14
N CYS A 11 -2.93 15.52 4.96
CA CYS A 11 -3.56 14.73 6.03
C CYS A 11 -2.62 14.54 7.23
N ALA A 12 -1.35 14.20 7.00
CA ALA A 12 -0.38 14.00 8.07
C ALA A 12 -0.10 15.27 8.89
N LEU A 13 -0.27 16.47 8.31
CA LEU A 13 -0.08 17.74 9.05
C LEU A 13 -1.15 17.97 10.12
N TYR A 14 -2.31 17.32 10.02
CA TYR A 14 -3.34 17.35 11.06
C TYR A 14 -3.04 16.41 12.24
N ALA A 15 -2.05 15.51 12.10
CA ALA A 15 -1.64 14.64 13.20
C ALA A 15 -0.78 15.39 14.24
N PRO A 16 -0.72 14.88 15.49
CA PRO A 16 0.23 15.35 16.50
C PRO A 16 1.66 15.32 15.97
N GLU A 17 2.45 16.35 16.30
CA GLU A 17 3.80 16.56 15.75
C GLU A 17 4.72 15.35 15.96
N ASP A 18 4.64 14.71 17.14
CA ASP A 18 5.42 13.53 17.50
C ASP A 18 5.05 12.26 16.72
N LYS A 19 3.95 12.27 15.96
CA LYS A 19 3.50 11.15 15.11
C LYS A 19 3.74 11.36 13.62
N ARG A 20 4.04 12.59 13.18
CA ARG A 20 4.09 12.94 11.75
C ARG A 20 5.17 12.17 11.01
N ASP A 21 6.34 12.03 11.60
CA ASP A 21 7.47 11.33 10.96
C ASP A 21 7.17 9.84 10.74
N ALA A 22 6.50 9.20 11.69
CA ALA A 22 6.02 7.83 11.56
C ALA A 22 4.95 7.69 10.46
N LEU A 23 4.02 8.64 10.36
CA LEU A 23 3.04 8.63 9.26
C LEU A 23 3.72 8.86 7.91
N PHE A 24 4.67 9.79 7.83
CA PHE A 24 5.43 10.06 6.63
C PHE A 24 6.24 8.85 6.17
N SER A 25 6.83 8.08 7.08
CA SER A 25 7.56 6.85 6.73
C SER A 25 6.63 5.78 6.14
N LEU A 26 5.45 5.56 6.74
CA LEU A 26 4.44 4.63 6.22
C LEU A 26 3.95 5.03 4.82
N TYR A 27 3.64 6.31 4.64
CA TYR A 27 3.15 6.82 3.36
C TYR A 27 4.24 6.84 2.28
N ALA A 28 5.48 7.15 2.64
CA ALA A 28 6.62 7.07 1.73
C ALA A 28 6.88 5.62 1.30
N PHE A 29 6.82 4.66 2.23
CA PHE A 29 6.88 3.23 1.90
C PHE A 29 5.76 2.81 0.94
N ASN A 30 4.51 3.17 1.23
CA ASN A 30 3.40 2.86 0.33
C ASN A 30 3.64 3.44 -1.07
N ALA A 31 4.07 4.70 -1.17
CA ALA A 31 4.33 5.34 -2.46
C ALA A 31 5.48 4.68 -3.23
N GLU A 32 6.50 4.16 -2.52
CA GLU A 32 7.58 3.39 -3.14
C GLU A 32 7.06 2.08 -3.75
N ILE A 33 6.29 1.29 -2.99
CA ILE A 33 5.83 -0.03 -3.45
C ILE A 33 4.73 0.07 -4.51
N SER A 34 3.81 1.04 -4.41
CA SER A 34 2.76 1.24 -5.41
C SER A 34 3.31 1.81 -6.72
N GLY A 35 4.41 2.57 -6.65
CA GLY A 35 5.06 3.16 -7.81
C GLY A 35 6.02 2.21 -8.54
N ILE A 36 6.24 0.97 -8.08
CA ILE A 36 7.14 0.02 -8.73
C ILE A 36 6.69 -0.25 -10.16
N ARG A 37 5.40 -0.51 -10.36
CA ARG A 37 4.83 -0.80 -11.69
C ARG A 37 5.04 0.35 -12.68
N ASP A 38 5.10 1.59 -12.22
CA ASP A 38 5.33 2.75 -13.08
C ASP A 38 6.75 2.83 -13.67
N ARG A 39 7.71 2.13 -13.06
CA ARG A 39 9.15 2.26 -13.35
C ARG A 39 9.72 1.06 -14.09
N ILE A 40 8.97 -0.03 -14.20
CA ILE A 40 9.41 -1.29 -14.81
C ILE A 40 8.62 -1.57 -16.10
N ARG A 41 9.16 -2.47 -16.93
CA ARG A 41 8.49 -2.98 -18.15
C ARG A 41 8.20 -4.48 -18.09
N GLU A 42 8.95 -5.20 -17.26
CA GLU A 42 8.84 -6.65 -17.05
C GLU A 42 8.64 -6.89 -15.55
N ALA A 43 7.97 -7.98 -15.18
CA ALA A 43 7.61 -8.24 -13.78
C ALA A 43 8.84 -8.48 -12.88
N LEU A 44 9.85 -9.20 -13.39
CA LEU A 44 10.99 -9.66 -12.60
C LEU A 44 11.76 -8.54 -11.85
N PRO A 45 12.13 -7.40 -12.48
CA PRO A 45 12.70 -6.26 -11.74
C PRO A 45 11.82 -5.74 -10.59
N GLY A 46 10.50 -5.79 -10.77
CA GLY A 46 9.54 -5.42 -9.73
C GLY A 46 9.54 -6.40 -8.56
N GLU A 47 9.58 -7.70 -8.85
CA GLU A 47 9.66 -8.74 -7.82
C GLU A 47 10.94 -8.63 -7.00
N VAL A 48 12.08 -8.38 -7.66
CA VAL A 48 13.37 -8.15 -6.97
C VAL A 48 13.27 -6.95 -6.02
N ARG A 49 12.60 -5.87 -6.45
CA ARG A 49 12.39 -4.68 -5.62
C ARG A 49 11.47 -4.96 -4.43
N LEU A 50 10.40 -5.72 -4.62
CA LEU A 50 9.50 -6.15 -3.54
C LEU A 50 10.22 -7.08 -2.56
N GLN A 51 11.00 -8.03 -3.06
CA GLN A 51 11.79 -8.94 -2.23
C GLN A 51 12.82 -8.19 -1.38
N TRP A 52 13.51 -7.20 -1.94
CA TRP A 52 14.40 -6.33 -1.17
C TRP A 52 13.67 -5.65 -0.01
N TRP A 53 12.42 -5.20 -0.21
CA TRP A 53 11.62 -4.60 0.85
C TRP A 53 11.27 -5.62 1.94
N ARG A 54 10.94 -6.86 1.57
CA ARG A 54 10.74 -7.95 2.54
C ARG A 54 11.97 -8.17 3.39
N ASP A 55 13.14 -8.28 2.75
CA ASP A 55 14.41 -8.52 3.44
C ASP A 55 14.75 -7.38 4.42
N VAL A 56 14.52 -6.13 4.01
CA VAL A 56 14.69 -4.93 4.86
C VAL A 56 13.78 -4.95 6.09
N ILE A 57 12.51 -5.32 5.93
CA ILE A 57 11.52 -5.36 7.01
C ILE A 57 11.79 -6.55 7.94
N ALA A 58 12.16 -7.71 7.37
CA ALA A 58 12.54 -8.91 8.10
C ALA A 58 13.76 -8.64 8.99
N ALA A 59 14.81 -8.01 8.44
CA ALA A 59 16.02 -7.64 9.18
C ALA A 59 15.73 -6.77 10.41
N GLY A 60 14.73 -5.88 10.32
CA GLY A 60 14.33 -4.99 11.42
C GLY A 60 15.41 -3.98 11.80
N ASP A 61 15.13 -3.13 12.79
CA ASP A 61 16.05 -2.07 13.19
C ASP A 61 17.24 -2.63 14.00
N THR A 62 18.40 -2.64 13.36
CA THR A 62 19.68 -3.07 13.94
C THR A 62 20.58 -1.89 14.32
N GLY A 63 20.09 -0.64 14.17
CA GLY A 63 20.88 0.57 14.31
C GLY A 63 21.84 0.84 13.14
N ALA A 64 22.01 -0.11 12.22
CA ALA A 64 22.76 0.08 10.98
C ALA A 64 21.82 0.53 9.85
N GLY A 65 22.20 1.64 9.20
CA GLY A 65 21.47 2.17 8.05
C GLY A 65 21.57 1.26 6.83
N THR A 66 20.48 1.13 6.10
CA THR A 66 20.40 0.42 4.81
C THR A 66 20.95 1.27 3.66
N GLY A 67 21.14 2.57 3.88
CA GLY A 67 21.51 3.54 2.83
C GLY A 67 20.30 4.06 2.05
N HIS A 68 19.08 3.57 2.35
CA HIS A 68 17.84 4.03 1.75
C HIS A 68 16.99 4.75 2.82
N PRO A 69 16.85 6.09 2.76
CA PRO A 69 16.24 6.88 3.84
C PRO A 69 14.83 6.43 4.23
N VAL A 70 13.99 6.07 3.26
CA VAL A 70 12.62 5.56 3.53
C VAL A 70 12.66 4.23 4.28
N ALA A 71 13.58 3.32 3.94
CA ALA A 71 13.69 2.03 4.60
C ALA A 71 14.17 2.20 6.04
N ASP A 72 15.15 3.08 6.26
CA ASP A 72 15.67 3.37 7.61
C ASP A 72 14.57 3.98 8.49
N ALA A 73 13.82 4.97 7.97
CA ALA A 73 12.69 5.56 8.67
C ALA A 73 11.56 4.55 8.94
N LEU A 74 11.26 3.67 7.98
CA LEU A 74 10.24 2.63 8.12
C LEU A 74 10.64 1.64 9.23
N LYS A 75 11.88 1.14 9.23
CA LYS A 75 12.38 0.21 10.25
C LYS A 75 12.28 0.82 11.66
N ALA A 76 12.71 2.06 11.82
CA ALA A 76 12.59 2.79 13.07
C ALA A 76 11.11 2.93 13.50
N THR A 77 10.23 3.22 12.55
CA THR A 77 8.77 3.35 12.79
C THR A 77 8.14 2.02 13.23
N ILE A 78 8.46 0.92 12.54
CA ILE A 78 7.98 -0.43 12.88
C ILE A 78 8.42 -0.80 14.29
N SER A 79 9.67 -0.53 14.64
CA SER A 79 10.24 -0.80 15.96
C SER A 79 9.57 0.05 17.06
N ALA A 80 9.52 1.37 16.88
CA ALA A 80 8.99 2.32 17.85
C ALA A 80 7.50 2.11 18.16
N HIS A 81 6.70 1.77 17.14
CA HIS A 81 5.25 1.59 17.27
C HIS A 81 4.83 0.11 17.35
N ARG A 82 5.78 -0.82 17.38
CA ARG A 82 5.54 -2.28 17.41
C ARG A 82 4.56 -2.72 16.32
N LEU A 83 4.71 -2.18 15.12
CA LEU A 83 3.80 -2.45 14.01
C LEU A 83 3.95 -3.91 13.54
N PRO A 84 2.85 -4.57 13.16
CA PRO A 84 2.88 -5.98 12.80
C PRO A 84 3.58 -6.16 11.44
N LYS A 85 4.78 -6.76 11.45
CA LYS A 85 5.50 -7.12 10.21
C LYS A 85 4.64 -7.90 9.20
N PRO A 86 3.76 -8.85 9.61
CA PRO A 86 2.89 -9.56 8.67
C PRO A 86 2.01 -8.64 7.80
N ALA A 87 1.58 -7.48 8.31
CA ALA A 87 0.79 -6.54 7.52
C ALA A 87 1.60 -5.97 6.33
N PHE A 88 2.89 -5.70 6.53
CA PHE A 88 3.75 -5.22 5.45
C PHE A 88 4.07 -6.32 4.44
N GLU A 89 4.24 -7.56 4.89
CA GLU A 89 4.43 -8.72 4.00
C GLU A 89 3.22 -8.91 3.09
N ASN A 90 2.01 -8.84 3.65
CA ASN A 90 0.78 -8.92 2.85
C ASN A 90 0.65 -7.74 1.88
N MET A 91 1.02 -6.52 2.29
CA MET A 91 1.06 -5.36 1.39
C MET A 91 2.00 -5.60 0.21
N LEU A 92 3.18 -6.18 0.46
CA LEU A 92 4.15 -6.50 -0.60
C LEU A 92 3.63 -7.61 -1.52
N GLU A 93 2.97 -8.63 -0.96
CA GLU A 93 2.35 -9.71 -1.73
C GLU A 93 1.22 -9.19 -2.64
N ALA A 94 0.34 -8.34 -2.11
CA ALA A 94 -0.71 -7.71 -2.91
C ALA A 94 -0.15 -6.87 -4.07
N ARG A 95 1.03 -6.28 -3.92
CA ARG A 95 1.71 -5.52 -4.98
C ARG A 95 2.33 -6.39 -6.07
N ILE A 96 2.47 -7.70 -5.87
CA ILE A 96 2.88 -8.61 -6.95
C ILE A 96 1.83 -8.57 -8.07
N PHE A 97 0.54 -8.55 -7.74
CA PHE A 97 -0.55 -8.44 -8.72
C PHE A 97 -0.34 -7.25 -9.68
N ASP A 98 0.10 -6.10 -9.14
CA ASP A 98 0.33 -4.90 -9.94
C ASP A 98 1.42 -5.08 -10.99
N LEU A 99 2.33 -6.05 -10.85
CA LEU A 99 3.45 -6.29 -11.78
C LEU A 99 3.03 -7.08 -13.03
N TYR A 100 1.92 -7.78 -12.95
CA TYR A 100 1.36 -8.61 -14.01
C TYR A 100 0.17 -7.91 -14.68
N ASP A 101 -0.24 -8.43 -15.83
CA ASP A 101 -1.34 -7.91 -16.65
C ASP A 101 -2.59 -8.80 -16.59
N ASP A 102 -2.58 -9.80 -15.70
CA ASP A 102 -3.74 -10.64 -15.45
C ASP A 102 -4.94 -9.79 -14.98
N PRO A 103 -6.14 -10.05 -15.51
CA PRO A 103 -7.33 -9.33 -15.08
C PRO A 103 -7.68 -9.68 -13.63
N MET A 104 -8.25 -8.72 -12.91
CA MET A 104 -8.77 -8.94 -11.55
C MET A 104 -9.79 -10.09 -11.57
N PRO A 105 -9.55 -11.21 -10.86
CA PRO A 105 -10.33 -12.42 -11.08
C PRO A 105 -11.79 -12.31 -10.62
N SER A 106 -12.02 -11.73 -9.43
CA SER A 106 -13.37 -11.59 -8.86
C SER A 106 -13.50 -10.36 -7.98
N ARG A 107 -14.74 -10.02 -7.64
CA ARG A 107 -15.02 -8.98 -6.64
C ARG A 107 -14.35 -9.27 -5.29
N THR A 108 -14.32 -10.53 -4.87
CA THR A 108 -13.69 -10.94 -3.61
C THR A 108 -12.18 -10.69 -3.65
N ASP A 109 -11.53 -10.97 -4.77
CA ASP A 109 -10.09 -10.70 -4.94
C ASP A 109 -9.79 -9.19 -4.91
N LEU A 110 -10.66 -8.38 -5.52
CA LEU A 110 -10.55 -6.92 -5.44
C LEU A 110 -10.72 -6.41 -4.01
N GLU A 111 -11.69 -6.94 -3.26
CA GLU A 111 -11.89 -6.60 -1.85
C GLU A 111 -10.67 -7.01 -1.00
N GLY A 112 -10.08 -8.18 -1.25
CA GLY A 112 -8.82 -8.62 -0.64
C GLY A 112 -7.65 -7.69 -0.97
N TYR A 113 -7.48 -7.33 -2.25
CA TYR A 113 -6.47 -6.36 -2.69
C TYR A 113 -6.63 -5.01 -1.99
N CYS A 114 -7.86 -4.51 -1.85
CA CYS A 114 -8.14 -3.27 -1.12
C CYS A 114 -7.76 -3.39 0.36
N GLY A 115 -8.07 -4.54 0.97
CA GLY A 115 -7.73 -4.90 2.33
C GLY A 115 -6.22 -4.83 2.59
N GLU A 116 -5.45 -5.54 1.77
CA GLU A 116 -4.00 -5.66 1.93
C GLU A 116 -3.24 -4.46 1.36
N THR A 117 -3.89 -3.42 0.82
CA THR A 117 -3.22 -2.20 0.35
C THR A 117 -3.65 -0.96 1.11
N ALA A 118 -4.74 -0.32 0.69
CA ALA A 118 -5.19 0.95 1.25
C ALA A 118 -5.70 0.80 2.69
N ALA A 119 -6.45 -0.28 2.99
CA ALA A 119 -6.96 -0.50 4.34
C ALA A 119 -5.83 -0.82 5.33
N ALA A 120 -4.90 -1.70 4.96
CA ALA A 120 -3.71 -2.01 5.77
C ALA A 120 -2.93 -0.73 6.13
N LEU A 121 -2.73 0.18 5.17
CA LEU A 121 -2.07 1.46 5.44
C LEU A 121 -2.83 2.35 6.43
N ILE A 122 -4.16 2.44 6.32
CA ILE A 122 -4.99 3.20 7.25
C ILE A 122 -4.92 2.58 8.65
N GLN A 123 -4.95 1.24 8.76
CA GLN A 123 -4.84 0.54 10.04
C GLN A 123 -3.46 0.78 10.69
N LEU A 124 -2.37 0.69 9.92
CA LEU A 124 -1.02 0.98 10.41
C LEU A 124 -0.90 2.44 10.89
N ALA A 125 -1.48 3.39 10.16
CA ALA A 125 -1.54 4.78 10.57
C ALA A 125 -2.36 4.98 11.87
N ALA A 126 -3.48 4.27 12.01
CA ALA A 126 -4.27 4.29 13.25
C ALA A 126 -3.47 3.76 14.44
N MET A 127 -2.69 2.67 14.27
CA MET A 127 -1.81 2.15 15.31
C MET A 127 -0.70 3.13 15.71
N VAL A 128 -0.17 3.91 14.76
CA VAL A 128 0.79 4.98 15.04
C VAL A 128 0.17 6.10 15.87
N LEU A 129 -1.07 6.49 15.53
CA LEU A 129 -1.79 7.59 16.17
C LEU A 129 -2.26 7.22 17.58
N ASP A 130 -2.94 6.09 17.71
CA ASP A 130 -3.47 5.59 18.98
C ASP A 130 -3.56 4.06 18.96
N PRO A 131 -2.56 3.34 19.52
CA PRO A 131 -2.56 1.88 19.52
C PRO A 131 -3.65 1.27 20.42
N VAL A 132 -4.20 2.02 21.37
CA VAL A 132 -5.27 1.54 22.27
C VAL A 132 -6.61 1.57 21.54
N GLU A 133 -6.88 2.65 20.81
CA GLU A 133 -8.14 2.82 20.08
C GLU A 133 -8.13 2.19 18.68
N ALA A 134 -6.96 1.94 18.08
CA ALA A 134 -6.85 1.39 16.72
C ALA A 134 -7.72 0.13 16.47
N PRO A 135 -7.81 -0.86 17.38
CA PRO A 135 -8.69 -2.02 17.17
C PRO A 135 -10.17 -1.65 17.02
N ARG A 136 -10.64 -0.59 17.70
CA ARG A 136 -12.02 -0.11 17.61
C ARG A 136 -12.34 0.48 16.23
N PHE A 137 -11.33 0.98 15.53
CA PHE A 137 -11.46 1.56 14.19
C PHE A 137 -11.16 0.59 13.04
N ALA A 138 -10.78 -0.66 13.33
CA ALA A 138 -10.33 -1.61 12.31
C ALA A 138 -11.36 -1.85 11.18
N GLU A 139 -12.64 -2.00 11.53
CA GLU A 139 -13.72 -2.18 10.55
C GLU A 139 -13.91 -0.93 9.68
N LEU A 140 -13.91 0.25 10.31
CA LEU A 140 -14.03 1.53 9.59
C LEU A 140 -12.82 1.76 8.66
N ALA A 141 -11.62 1.44 9.13
CA ALA A 141 -10.39 1.49 8.33
C ALA A 141 -10.46 0.55 7.13
N GLY A 142 -11.01 -0.65 7.31
CA GLY A 142 -11.30 -1.60 6.21
C GLY A 142 -12.18 -0.98 5.13
N ARG A 143 -13.35 -0.45 5.53
CA ARG A 143 -14.31 0.18 4.60
C ARG A 143 -13.75 1.43 3.92
N ALA A 144 -13.07 2.29 4.68
CA ALA A 144 -12.43 3.49 4.14
C ALA A 144 -11.32 3.14 3.15
N GLY A 145 -10.53 2.11 3.45
CA GLY A 145 -9.49 1.59 2.56
C GLY A 145 -10.05 1.07 1.25
N CYS A 146 -11.12 0.26 1.30
CA CYS A 146 -11.80 -0.20 0.08
C CYS A 146 -12.34 0.97 -0.76
N ALA A 147 -13.03 1.94 -0.13
CA ALA A 147 -13.52 3.10 -0.85
C ALA A 147 -12.39 3.91 -1.51
N GLN A 148 -11.28 4.14 -0.79
CA GLN A 148 -10.12 4.85 -1.31
C GLN A 148 -9.45 4.09 -2.46
N ALA A 149 -9.22 2.78 -2.31
CA ALA A 149 -8.59 1.95 -3.33
C ALA A 149 -9.45 1.91 -4.60
N MET A 150 -10.75 1.62 -4.48
CA MET A 150 -11.66 1.57 -5.63
C MET A 150 -11.74 2.93 -6.35
N THR A 151 -11.80 4.04 -5.59
CA THR A 151 -11.78 5.39 -6.18
C THR A 151 -10.47 5.64 -6.94
N GLY A 152 -9.34 5.25 -6.36
CA GLY A 152 -8.03 5.37 -7.01
C GLY A 152 -7.96 4.56 -8.32
N LEU A 153 -8.43 3.32 -8.30
CA LEU A 153 -8.47 2.45 -9.48
C LEU A 153 -9.34 3.03 -10.60
N LEU A 154 -10.49 3.64 -10.26
CA LEU A 154 -11.36 4.32 -11.22
C LEU A 154 -10.70 5.57 -11.83
N LEU A 155 -10.02 6.38 -11.01
CA LEU A 155 -9.30 7.57 -11.49
C LEU A 155 -8.13 7.20 -12.40
N LEU A 156 -7.45 6.09 -12.12
CA LEU A 156 -6.31 5.58 -12.89
C LEU A 156 -6.72 4.64 -14.04
N LEU A 157 -8.02 4.38 -14.22
CA LEU A 157 -8.52 3.46 -15.25
C LEU A 157 -7.95 3.73 -16.66
N PRO A 158 -7.84 4.99 -17.15
CA PRO A 158 -7.24 5.24 -18.46
C PRO A 158 -5.77 4.81 -18.55
N LEU A 159 -5.01 4.97 -17.46
CA LEU A 159 -3.61 4.57 -17.38
C LEU A 159 -3.49 3.04 -17.35
N HIS A 160 -4.28 2.37 -16.52
CA HIS A 160 -4.32 0.91 -16.43
C HIS A 160 -4.68 0.30 -17.79
N ARG A 161 -5.71 0.83 -18.46
CA ARG A 161 -6.13 0.40 -19.80
C ARG A 161 -5.01 0.54 -20.83
N LYS A 162 -4.29 1.66 -20.83
CA LYS A 162 -3.14 1.89 -21.73
C LYS A 162 -2.00 0.88 -21.50
N ARG A 163 -1.87 0.34 -20.29
CA ARG A 163 -0.87 -0.66 -19.90
C ARG A 163 -1.33 -2.10 -20.08
N GLY A 164 -2.57 -2.33 -20.50
CA GLY A 164 -3.14 -3.68 -20.60
C GLY A 164 -3.67 -4.25 -19.27
N GLN A 165 -3.69 -3.45 -18.20
CA GLN A 165 -4.19 -3.90 -16.89
C GLN A 165 -5.71 -3.72 -16.79
N CYS A 166 -6.38 -4.72 -16.21
CA CYS A 166 -7.82 -4.64 -15.90
C CYS A 166 -8.07 -4.93 -14.41
N PHE A 167 -8.32 -3.87 -13.64
CA PHE A 167 -8.69 -4.00 -12.22
C PHE A 167 -10.19 -4.15 -11.98
N VAL A 168 -11.02 -3.98 -13.03
CA VAL A 168 -12.45 -4.29 -12.94
C VAL A 168 -12.60 -5.81 -12.88
N PRO A 169 -13.25 -6.36 -11.84
CA PRO A 169 -13.42 -7.79 -11.69
C PRO A 169 -14.12 -8.47 -12.88
N ALA A 170 -13.66 -9.66 -13.25
CA ALA A 170 -14.21 -10.41 -14.38
C ALA A 170 -15.69 -10.77 -14.21
N ASP A 171 -16.12 -11.09 -12.99
CA ASP A 171 -17.52 -11.36 -12.64
C ASP A 171 -18.42 -10.13 -12.84
N ILE A 172 -17.93 -8.94 -12.49
CA ILE A 172 -18.62 -7.66 -12.72
C ILE A 172 -18.70 -7.34 -14.22
N LEU A 173 -17.60 -7.53 -14.96
CA LEU A 173 -17.59 -7.32 -16.42
C LEU A 173 -18.58 -8.24 -17.12
N ALA A 174 -18.58 -9.53 -16.76
CA ALA A 174 -19.50 -10.52 -17.32
C ALA A 174 -20.97 -10.16 -17.05
N ALA A 175 -21.29 -9.74 -15.82
CA ALA A 175 -22.65 -9.30 -15.46
C ALA A 175 -23.10 -8.06 -16.24
N ALA A 176 -22.16 -7.22 -16.68
CA ALA A 176 -22.41 -6.05 -17.53
C ALA A 176 -22.38 -6.36 -19.04
N GLY A 177 -22.16 -7.61 -19.45
CA GLY A 177 -22.04 -8.01 -20.86
C GLY A 177 -20.73 -7.56 -21.51
N SER A 178 -19.67 -7.40 -20.71
CA SER A 178 -18.35 -6.95 -21.14
C SER A 178 -17.26 -8.00 -20.81
N SER A 179 -16.04 -7.76 -21.30
CA SER A 179 -14.84 -8.55 -21.03
C SER A 179 -13.66 -7.61 -20.80
N SER A 180 -12.63 -8.10 -20.12
CA SER A 180 -11.37 -7.37 -19.86
C SER A 180 -10.67 -6.98 -21.14
#